data_AF-A0A7S2KW01-F1
#
_entry.id   AF-A0A7S2KW01-F1
#
_cell.length_a   1.000
_cell.length_b   1.000
_cell.length_c   1.000
_cell.angle_alpha   90.00
_cell.angle_beta   90.00
_cell.angle_gamma   90.00
#
_symmetry.space_group_name_H-M   'P 1'
#
loop_
_entity.id
_entity.type
_entity.pdbx_description
1 polymer ?
#
loop_
_entity_poly.entity_id
_entity_poly.type
_entity_poly.pdbx_seq_one_letter_code
_entity_poly.pdbx_strand_id
1 'polypeptide(L)'
;QSPSFLGHLPPELRRDREIVLAAVQQDNSAKIFACVAIGLAAGMLVCCAGQLVVRRRHNNALEERLVAEGQIRKALKYRDAVRFSLVLMPAPEFLALQELIPYEEARDSGYLTCVDNVQAARLFFANGNRLGIFFSHQWTSFTSPD
;
A
#
# COMPACT_ATOMS: atom_id res chain seq x y z
N GLN A 1 -2.51 -36.57 -55.33
CA GLN A 1 -2.28 -37.13 -56.67
C GLN A 1 -0.85 -36.79 -57.05
N SER A 2 0.01 -37.80 -57.16
CA SER A 2 1.45 -37.64 -57.33
C SER A 2 1.79 -36.99 -58.68
N PRO A 3 2.78 -36.09 -58.78
CA PRO A 3 3.13 -35.39 -60.00
C PRO A 3 4.01 -36.30 -60.87
N SER A 4 3.46 -37.41 -61.35
CA SER A 4 4.14 -38.41 -62.18
C SER A 4 4.38 -37.94 -63.62
N PHE A 5 3.87 -36.76 -64.01
CA PHE A 5 4.08 -36.18 -65.34
C PHE A 5 5.44 -35.48 -65.51
N LEU A 6 6.14 -35.17 -64.41
CA LEU A 6 7.35 -34.34 -64.44
C LEU A 6 8.66 -35.11 -64.70
N GLY A 7 8.59 -36.44 -64.81
CA GLY A 7 9.77 -37.30 -65.00
C GLY A 7 10.30 -37.37 -66.44
N HIS A 8 9.48 -36.99 -67.43
CA HIS A 8 9.75 -37.19 -68.86
C HIS A 8 10.01 -35.88 -69.64
N LEU A 9 10.32 -34.77 -68.95
CA LEU A 9 10.52 -33.50 -69.61
C LEU A 9 11.94 -33.36 -70.22
N PRO A 10 12.07 -32.75 -71.42
CA PRO A 10 13.36 -32.46 -72.04
C PRO A 10 14.25 -31.59 -71.13
N PRO A 11 15.59 -31.66 -71.28
CA PRO A 11 16.56 -31.07 -70.34
C PRO A 11 16.38 -29.57 -70.09
N GLU A 12 15.82 -28.83 -71.05
CA GLU A 12 15.51 -27.40 -70.94
C GLU A 12 14.41 -27.13 -69.90
N LEU A 13 13.34 -27.92 -69.88
CA LEU A 13 12.23 -27.79 -68.93
C LEU A 13 12.55 -28.40 -67.55
N ARG A 14 13.64 -29.16 -67.45
CA ARG A 14 14.15 -29.69 -66.16
C ARG A 14 14.75 -28.57 -65.30
N ARG A 15 15.35 -27.56 -65.94
CA ARG A 15 15.84 -26.34 -65.28
C ARG A 15 14.67 -25.52 -64.73
N ASP A 16 13.60 -25.38 -65.51
CA ASP A 16 12.37 -24.69 -65.08
C ASP A 16 11.68 -25.42 -63.91
N ARG A 17 11.73 -26.76 -63.87
CA ARG A 17 11.25 -27.56 -62.74
C ARG A 17 11.97 -27.23 -61.43
N GLU A 18 13.28 -27.11 -61.45
CA GLU A 18 14.07 -26.79 -60.24
C GLU A 18 13.73 -25.39 -59.72
N ILE A 19 13.53 -24.43 -60.63
CA ILE A 19 13.11 -23.06 -60.30
C ILE A 19 11.71 -23.05 -59.67
N VAL A 20 10.75 -23.77 -60.26
CA VAL A 20 9.38 -23.86 -59.72
C VAL A 20 9.36 -24.54 -58.35
N LEU A 21 10.14 -25.60 -58.16
CA LEU A 21 10.24 -26.28 -56.86
C LEU A 21 10.90 -25.40 -55.80
N ALA A 22 11.95 -24.67 -56.14
CA ALA A 22 12.60 -23.72 -55.25
C ALA A 22 11.64 -22.59 -54.83
N ALA A 23 10.89 -22.02 -55.78
CA ALA A 23 9.90 -20.99 -55.51
C ALA A 23 8.75 -21.49 -54.61
N VAL A 24 8.25 -22.71 -54.84
CA VAL A 24 7.20 -23.33 -54.02
C VAL A 24 7.71 -23.64 -52.60
N GLN A 25 8.95 -24.12 -52.46
CA GLN A 25 9.56 -24.34 -51.15
C GLN A 25 9.80 -23.03 -50.39
N GLN A 26 10.19 -21.96 -51.08
CA GLN A 26 10.39 -20.64 -50.50
C GLN A 26 9.06 -20.02 -50.01
N ASP A 27 7.98 -20.17 -50.77
CA ASP A 27 6.66 -19.65 -50.39
C ASP A 27 6.04 -20.44 -49.22
N ASN A 28 6.19 -21.78 -49.20
CA ASN A 28 5.75 -22.59 -48.08
C ASN A 28 6.54 -22.32 -46.79
N SER A 29 7.86 -22.16 -46.88
CA SER A 29 8.69 -21.84 -45.70
C SER A 29 8.35 -20.46 -45.13
N ALA A 30 8.11 -19.47 -45.98
CA ALA A 30 7.66 -18.14 -45.54
C ALA A 30 6.30 -18.18 -44.83
N LYS A 31 5.33 -18.96 -45.35
CA LYS A 31 4.01 -19.14 -44.72
C LYS A 31 4.09 -19.83 -43.37
N ILE A 32 4.89 -20.89 -43.25
CA ILE A 32 5.09 -21.61 -41.98
C ILE A 32 5.70 -20.67 -40.94
N PHE A 33 6.72 -19.89 -41.33
CA PHE A 33 7.38 -18.94 -40.42
C PHE A 33 6.41 -17.86 -39.92
N ALA A 34 5.58 -17.29 -40.81
CA ALA A 34 4.56 -16.32 -40.43
C ALA A 34 3.53 -16.91 -39.45
N CYS A 35 3.07 -18.14 -39.68
CA CYS A 35 2.12 -18.81 -38.80
C CYS A 35 2.69 -19.06 -37.40
N VAL A 36 3.96 -19.51 -37.33
CA VAL A 36 4.67 -19.69 -36.06
C VAL A 36 4.90 -18.36 -35.35
N ALA A 37 5.32 -17.32 -36.06
CA ALA A 37 5.54 -16.00 -35.48
C ALA A 37 4.25 -15.39 -34.90
N ILE A 38 3.13 -15.51 -35.61
CA ILE A 38 1.81 -15.06 -35.12
C ILE A 38 1.37 -15.87 -33.90
N GLY A 39 1.57 -17.19 -33.92
CA GLY A 39 1.25 -18.06 -32.78
C GLY A 39 2.05 -17.71 -31.52
N LEU A 40 3.36 -17.46 -31.67
CA LEU A 40 4.22 -17.02 -30.57
C LEU A 40 3.84 -15.63 -30.07
N ALA A 41 3.54 -14.68 -30.96
CA ALA A 41 3.11 -13.34 -30.58
C ALA A 41 1.77 -13.36 -29.82
N ALA A 42 0.81 -14.16 -30.26
CA ALA A 42 -0.47 -14.36 -29.57
C ALA A 42 -0.27 -15.01 -28.20
N GLY A 43 0.59 -16.04 -28.10
CA GLY A 43 0.94 -16.69 -26.84
C GLY A 43 1.60 -15.71 -25.85
N MET A 44 2.55 -14.89 -26.32
CA MET A 44 3.17 -13.86 -25.49
C MET A 44 2.15 -12.81 -25.01
N LEU A 45 1.22 -12.38 -25.86
CA LEU A 45 0.16 -11.45 -25.49
C LEU A 45 -0.74 -12.01 -24.37
N VAL A 46 -1.13 -13.29 -24.46
CA VAL A 46 -1.93 -13.96 -23.43
C VAL A 46 -1.14 -14.09 -22.13
N CYS A 47 0.13 -14.47 -22.19
CA CYS A 47 1.01 -14.52 -21.01
C CYS A 47 1.17 -13.14 -20.36
N CYS A 48 1.43 -12.10 -21.15
CA CYS A 48 1.53 -10.73 -20.65
C CYS A 48 0.23 -10.25 -20.02
N ALA A 49 -0.92 -10.50 -20.65
CA ALA A 49 -2.23 -10.18 -20.10
C ALA A 49 -2.49 -10.91 -18.77
N GLY A 50 -2.15 -12.20 -18.70
CA GLY A 50 -2.23 -12.99 -17.46
C GLY A 50 -1.37 -12.42 -16.34
N GLN A 51 -0.12 -12.06 -16.65
CA GLN A 51 0.80 -11.42 -15.69
C GLN A 51 0.28 -10.07 -15.19
N LEU A 52 -0.34 -9.26 -16.06
CA LEU A 52 -0.95 -7.99 -15.68
C LEU A 52 -2.14 -8.19 -14.74
N VAL A 53 -2.99 -9.20 -14.99
CA VAL A 53 -4.12 -9.52 -14.11
C VAL A 53 -3.63 -9.99 -12.75
N VAL A 54 -2.62 -10.87 -12.70
CA VAL A 54 -2.03 -11.33 -11.43
C VAL A 54 -1.41 -10.16 -10.66
N ARG A 55 -0.66 -9.28 -11.34
CA ARG A 55 -0.11 -8.06 -10.72
C ARG A 55 -1.21 -7.15 -10.18
N ARG A 56 -2.28 -6.91 -10.94
CA ARG A 56 -3.43 -6.12 -10.47
C ARG A 56 -4.07 -6.72 -9.23
N ARG A 57 -4.29 -8.05 -9.21
CA ARG A 57 -4.84 -8.73 -8.04
C ARG A 57 -3.94 -8.60 -6.81
N HIS A 58 -2.63 -8.74 -6.99
CA HIS A 58 -1.68 -8.59 -5.89
C HIS A 58 -1.67 -7.16 -5.34
N ASN A 59 -1.69 -6.15 -6.22
CA ASN A 59 -1.74 -4.76 -5.82
C ASN A 59 -3.05 -4.42 -5.07
N ASN A 60 -4.20 -4.88 -5.59
CA ASN A 60 -5.48 -4.69 -4.92
C ASN A 60 -5.52 -5.36 -3.54
N ALA A 61 -4.98 -6.58 -3.43
CA ALA A 61 -4.89 -7.28 -2.15
C ALA A 61 -3.97 -6.56 -1.14
N LEU A 62 -2.92 -5.89 -1.61
CA LEU A 62 -2.07 -5.06 -0.76
C LEU A 62 -2.80 -3.81 -0.29
N GLU A 63 -3.55 -3.14 -1.17
CA GLU A 63 -4.37 -1.98 -0.82
C GLU A 63 -5.44 -2.34 0.22
N GLU A 64 -6.14 -3.46 0.05
CA GLU A 64 -7.11 -3.96 1.03
C GLU A 64 -6.48 -4.19 2.41
N ARG A 65 -5.27 -4.77 2.46
CA ARG A 65 -4.53 -4.96 3.72
C ARG A 65 -4.17 -3.63 4.37
N LEU A 66 -3.69 -2.66 3.59
CA LEU A 66 -3.37 -1.32 4.10
C LEU A 66 -4.61 -0.61 4.65
N VAL A 67 -5.76 -0.75 3.99
CA VAL A 67 -7.03 -0.20 4.48
C VAL A 67 -7.44 -0.88 5.80
N ALA A 68 -7.35 -2.21 5.88
CA ALA A 68 -7.67 -2.96 7.10
C ALA A 68 -6.75 -2.57 8.27
N GLU A 69 -5.44 -2.48 8.04
CA GLU A 69 -4.49 -1.99 9.04
C GLU A 69 -4.79 -0.54 9.46
N GLY A 70 -5.17 0.31 8.50
CA GLY A 70 -5.59 1.69 8.77
C GLY A 70 -6.81 1.76 9.68
N GLN A 71 -7.80 0.89 9.49
CA GLN A 71 -8.99 0.80 10.35
C GLN A 71 -8.62 0.34 11.76
N ILE A 72 -7.80 -0.70 11.90
CA ILE A 72 -7.33 -1.20 13.20
C ILE A 72 -6.56 -0.09 13.93
N ARG A 73 -5.67 0.61 13.24
CA ARG A 73 -4.88 1.72 13.82
C ARG A 73 -5.77 2.87 14.29
N LYS A 74 -6.81 3.21 13.54
CA LYS A 74 -7.82 4.21 13.95
C LYS A 74 -8.55 3.74 15.22
N ALA A 75 -8.98 2.49 15.27
CA ALA A 75 -9.65 1.94 16.45
C ALA A 75 -8.74 1.94 17.70
N LEU A 76 -7.46 1.59 17.55
CA LEU A 76 -6.48 1.64 18.65
C LEU A 76 -6.24 3.07 19.14
N LYS A 77 -6.20 4.07 18.24
CA LYS A 77 -6.09 5.48 18.65
C LYS A 77 -7.24 5.91 19.58
N TYR A 78 -8.48 5.51 19.30
CA TYR A 78 -9.62 5.85 20.17
C TYR A 78 -9.63 5.07 21.48
N ARG A 79 -9.03 3.88 21.51
CA ARG A 79 -8.88 3.10 22.74
C ARG A 79 -7.87 3.72 23.71
N ASP A 80 -6.76 4.23 23.17
CA ASP A 80 -5.63 4.71 23.98
C ASP A 80 -5.65 6.22 24.24
N ALA A 81 -6.47 6.98 23.51
CA ALA A 81 -6.74 8.38 23.80
C ALA A 81 -7.56 8.49 25.09
N VAL A 82 -7.17 9.41 25.97
CA VAL A 82 -8.02 9.76 27.10
C VAL A 82 -9.17 10.59 26.53
N ARG A 83 -10.41 10.31 26.99
CA ARG A 83 -11.61 11.01 26.50
C ARG A 83 -11.51 12.54 26.65
N PHE A 84 -10.72 12.99 27.62
CA PHE A 84 -10.37 14.37 27.85
C PHE A 84 -8.86 14.46 28.14
N SER A 85 -8.22 15.51 27.62
CA SER A 85 -6.80 15.77 27.92
C SER A 85 -6.61 15.97 29.42
N LEU A 86 -5.67 15.25 30.01
CA LEU A 86 -5.35 15.37 31.42
C LEU A 86 -4.29 16.44 31.60
N VAL A 87 -4.58 17.48 32.39
CA VAL A 87 -3.56 18.44 32.79
C VAL A 87 -3.06 18.10 34.18
N LEU A 88 -1.77 17.78 34.26
CA LEU A 88 -1.13 17.26 35.45
C LEU A 88 0.02 18.17 35.87
N MET A 89 0.10 18.45 37.16
CA MET A 89 1.28 19.04 37.80
C MET A 89 1.90 18.03 38.77
N PRO A 90 3.23 17.86 38.81
CA PRO A 90 3.87 17.07 39.84
C PRO A 90 3.55 17.62 41.24
N ALA A 91 3.17 16.74 42.18
CA ALA A 91 2.89 17.16 43.56
C ALA A 91 4.04 17.95 44.24
N PRO A 92 5.32 17.63 44.04
CA PRO A 92 6.42 18.43 44.62
C PRO A 92 6.44 19.88 44.11
N GLU A 93 6.15 20.10 42.83
CA GLU A 93 6.10 21.45 42.24
C GLU A 93 4.90 22.22 42.78
N PHE A 94 3.75 21.57 42.89
CA PHE A 94 2.56 22.17 43.48
C PHE A 94 2.79 22.62 44.92
N LEU A 95 3.46 21.80 45.73
CA LEU A 95 3.81 22.14 47.11
C LEU A 95 4.88 23.26 47.18
N ALA A 96 5.78 23.33 46.19
CA ALA A 96 6.81 24.35 46.13
C ALA A 96 6.29 25.74 45.74
N LEU A 97 5.14 25.82 45.04
CA LEU A 97 4.56 27.10 44.64
C LEU A 97 4.19 28.00 45.83
N GLN A 98 3.80 27.40 46.97
CA GLN A 98 3.42 28.06 48.24
C GLN A 98 2.30 29.12 48.16
N GLU A 99 1.93 29.58 46.98
CA GLU A 99 0.90 30.57 46.69
C GLU A 99 0.00 30.06 45.55
N LEU A 100 -1.24 30.58 45.51
CA LEU A 100 -2.16 30.31 44.41
C LEU A 100 -1.82 31.21 43.23
N ILE A 101 -1.43 30.60 42.12
CA ILE A 101 -1.17 31.29 40.86
C ILE A 101 -2.33 31.10 39.87
N PRO A 102 -2.56 32.04 38.94
CA PRO A 102 -3.49 31.87 37.83
C PRO A 102 -3.15 30.63 36.99
N TYR A 103 -4.17 29.98 36.44
CA TYR A 103 -4.01 28.78 35.61
C TYR A 103 -3.16 29.06 34.37
N GLU A 104 -3.40 30.19 33.71
CA GLU A 104 -2.70 30.61 32.50
C GLU A 104 -1.21 30.80 32.77
N GLU A 105 -0.87 31.39 33.92
CA GLU A 105 0.52 31.57 34.35
C GLU A 105 1.19 30.23 34.65
N ALA A 106 0.48 29.31 35.33
CA ALA A 106 0.98 27.96 35.58
C ALA A 106 1.25 27.18 34.27
N ARG A 107 0.36 27.35 33.27
CA ARG A 107 0.50 26.74 31.94
C ARG A 107 1.70 27.32 31.20
N ASP A 108 1.79 28.64 31.12
CA ASP A 108 2.78 29.33 30.30
C ASP A 108 4.19 29.23 30.91
N SER A 109 4.28 29.04 32.23
CA SER A 109 5.54 28.79 32.96
C SER A 109 6.02 27.34 32.87
N GLY A 110 5.21 26.42 32.32
CA GLY A 110 5.59 25.02 32.12
C GLY A 110 5.40 24.10 33.33
N TYR A 111 4.71 24.53 34.39
CA TYR A 111 4.37 23.67 35.52
C TYR A 111 3.31 22.61 35.17
N LEU A 112 2.54 22.86 34.11
CA LEU A 112 1.45 21.99 33.69
C LEU A 112 1.86 21.11 32.51
N THR A 113 1.67 19.80 32.67
CA THR A 113 1.87 18.81 31.62
C THR A 113 0.52 18.37 31.06
N CYS A 114 0.27 18.60 29.77
CA CYS A 114 -0.91 18.09 29.08
C CYS A 114 -0.66 16.66 28.59
N VAL A 115 -1.60 15.76 28.88
CA VAL A 115 -1.49 14.32 28.62
C VAL A 115 -2.74 13.84 27.91
N ASP A 116 -2.60 13.52 26.62
CA ASP A 116 -3.73 13.13 25.76
C ASP A 116 -3.96 11.62 25.64
N ASN A 117 -3.01 10.81 26.12
CA ASN A 117 -3.08 9.36 25.98
C ASN A 117 -2.66 8.65 27.26
N VAL A 118 -3.17 7.43 27.44
CA VAL A 118 -2.95 6.63 28.66
C VAL A 118 -1.47 6.30 28.84
N GLN A 119 -0.69 6.14 27.77
CA GLN A 119 0.74 5.83 27.87
C GLN A 119 1.55 7.01 28.39
N ALA A 120 1.27 8.22 27.91
CA ALA A 120 1.87 9.46 28.41
C ALA A 120 1.51 9.68 29.89
N ALA A 121 0.28 9.36 30.31
CA ALA A 121 -0.10 9.38 31.72
C ALA A 121 0.76 8.41 32.54
N ARG A 122 0.92 7.17 32.06
CA ARG A 122 1.77 6.18 32.72
C ARG A 122 3.23 6.62 32.82
N LEU A 123 3.78 7.20 31.74
CA LEU A 123 5.15 7.73 31.72
C LEU A 123 5.33 8.89 32.71
N PHE A 124 4.35 9.78 32.81
CA PHE A 124 4.34 10.85 33.80
C PHE A 124 4.52 10.29 35.22
N PHE A 125 3.71 9.29 35.61
CA PHE A 125 3.82 8.67 36.93
C PHE A 125 5.07 7.78 37.11
N ALA A 126 5.59 7.19 36.03
CA ALA A 126 6.78 6.35 36.06
C ALA A 126 8.09 7.15 36.26
N ASN A 127 8.14 8.41 35.81
CA ASN A 127 9.31 9.28 35.89
C ASN A 127 9.53 9.91 37.29
N GLY A 128 9.02 9.29 38.36
CA GLY A 128 9.20 9.76 39.73
C GLY A 128 8.08 10.66 40.26
N ASN A 129 7.15 11.10 39.41
CA ASN A 129 5.95 11.85 39.82
C ASN A 129 4.90 10.91 40.40
N ARG A 130 5.16 10.31 41.58
CA ARG A 130 4.27 9.32 42.21
C ARG A 130 2.88 9.85 42.52
N LEU A 131 2.73 11.17 42.62
CA LEU A 131 1.48 11.87 42.84
C LEU A 131 1.43 13.07 41.88
N GLY A 132 0.34 13.17 41.12
CA GLY A 132 0.08 14.27 40.19
C GLY A 132 -1.23 14.96 40.58
N ILE A 133 -1.21 16.29 40.62
CA ILE A 133 -2.41 17.11 40.80
C ILE A 133 -3.08 17.26 39.45
N PHE A 134 -4.33 16.80 39.35
CA PHE A 134 -5.13 16.90 38.14
C PHE A 134 -5.94 18.19 38.13
N PHE A 135 -5.76 18.97 37.07
CA PHE A 135 -6.56 20.16 36.79
C PHE A 135 -7.60 19.79 35.73
N SER A 136 -8.87 19.73 36.13
CA SER A 136 -9.97 19.55 35.18
C SER A 136 -10.14 20.80 34.34
N HIS A 137 -10.29 20.62 33.03
CA HIS A 137 -10.64 21.68 32.09
C HIS A 137 -12.15 21.94 31.97
N GLN A 138 -12.98 21.31 32.80
CA GLN A 138 -14.43 21.46 32.71
C GLN A 138 -14.91 22.80 33.30
N TRP A 139 -14.82 23.84 32.49
CA TRP A 139 -15.67 25.03 32.53
C TRP A 139 -16.22 25.30 31.13
N THR A 140 -16.98 24.35 30.57
CA THR A 140 -17.57 24.54 29.22
C THR A 140 -19.06 24.82 29.22
N SER A 141 -19.71 24.99 30.37
CA SER A 141 -21.07 25.53 30.43
C SER A 141 -21.47 25.97 31.85
N PHE A 142 -22.01 27.19 31.97
CA PHE A 142 -22.63 27.69 33.20
C PHE A 142 -23.99 26.99 33.48
N THR A 143 -24.59 26.38 32.47
CA THR A 143 -25.97 25.84 32.51
C THR A 143 -26.02 24.32 32.53
N SER A 144 -24.90 23.63 32.25
CA SER A 144 -24.83 22.17 32.24
C SER A 144 -23.39 21.72 32.50
N PRO A 145 -22.92 21.72 33.76
CA PRO A 145 -21.70 21.01 34.10
C PRO A 145 -21.95 19.50 33.93
N ASP A 146 -21.03 18.82 33.24
CA ASP A 146 -21.00 17.36 33.07
C ASP A 146 -20.78 16.64 34.41
#